data_AF-F1LCL9-F1
#
_entry.id   AF-F1LCL9-F1
#
_cell.length_a   1.000
_cell.length_b   1.000
_cell.length_c   1.000
_cell.angle_alpha   90.00
_cell.angle_beta   90.00
_cell.angle_gamma   90.00
#
_symmetry.space_group_name_H-M   'P 1'
#
loop_
_entity.id
_entity.type
_entity.pdbx_description
1 polymer ?
#
loop_
_entity_poly.entity_id
_entity_poly.type
_entity_poly.pdbx_seq_one_letter_code
_entity_poly.pdbx_strand_id
1 'polypeptide(L)'
;MSFGWHRAEVLGAFVSVFLIWIITGILVYLAIDRIIRADYDIDAQIMAITASLGVIVNIVMGVLLYFGGHTHSHGTIGRNSPDAGEQPNINVRAAMIHVLGDLIQSVGVLVAALLIFFNETWSIVDPICTLLFSVIVICTTFYIVRDALVVLLEGRPSSIDFRSVFDSLENIEGVRKVHDLRIWALTLDKRFTNRGGL
;
A
#
# COMPACT_ATOMS: atom_id res chain seq x y z
N MET A 1 31.85 -2.58 2.66
CA MET A 1 30.75 -2.19 1.75
C MET A 1 29.45 -2.15 2.55
N SER A 2 29.23 -1.13 3.39
CA SER A 2 28.33 -1.27 4.57
C SER A 2 27.14 -0.32 4.68
N PHE A 3 26.75 0.42 3.63
CA PHE A 3 25.53 1.28 3.68
C PHE A 3 24.79 1.41 2.32
N GLY A 4 24.89 0.41 1.43
CA GLY A 4 24.48 0.56 0.02
C GLY A 4 23.08 0.08 -0.37
N TRP A 5 22.41 -0.73 0.46
CA TRP A 5 21.19 -1.46 0.03
C TRP A 5 19.87 -0.74 0.32
N HIS A 6 19.87 0.29 1.18
CA HIS A 6 18.63 1.01 1.49
C HIS A 6 18.07 1.77 0.29
N ARG A 7 18.95 2.26 -0.59
CA ARG A 7 18.55 2.86 -1.88
C ARG A 7 18.02 1.82 -2.87
N ALA A 8 18.48 0.57 -2.78
CA ALA A 8 18.03 -0.52 -3.64
C ALA A 8 16.60 -0.96 -3.30
N GLU A 9 16.20 -0.90 -2.02
CA GLU A 9 14.83 -1.18 -1.58
C GLU A 9 13.84 -0.20 -2.22
N VAL A 10 14.16 1.09 -2.16
CA VAL A 10 13.30 2.11 -2.76
C VAL A 10 13.29 2.00 -4.29
N LEU A 11 14.44 1.76 -4.93
CA LEU A 11 14.50 1.50 -6.37
C LEU A 11 13.64 0.28 -6.78
N GLY A 12 13.63 -0.77 -5.95
CA GLY A 12 12.76 -1.94 -6.13
C GLY A 12 11.28 -1.56 -6.10
N ALA A 13 10.86 -0.76 -5.11
CA ALA A 13 9.48 -0.26 -5.04
C ALA A 13 9.10 0.58 -6.28
N PHE A 14 10.00 1.43 -6.77
CA PHE A 14 9.79 2.20 -8.01
C PHE A 14 9.60 1.30 -9.24
N VAL A 15 10.46 0.29 -9.40
CA VAL A 15 10.36 -0.66 -10.50
C VAL A 15 9.03 -1.42 -10.42
N SER A 16 8.62 -1.86 -9.23
CA SER A 16 7.33 -2.52 -9.03
C SER A 16 6.16 -1.64 -9.46
N VAL A 17 6.13 -0.36 -9.07
CA VAL A 17 5.06 0.55 -9.50
C VAL A 17 5.10 0.81 -11.00
N PHE A 18 6.29 0.93 -11.59
CA PHE A 18 6.43 1.10 -13.04
C PHE A 18 5.90 -0.11 -13.81
N LEU A 19 6.15 -1.34 -13.32
CA LEU A 19 5.56 -2.55 -13.90
C LEU A 19 4.03 -2.55 -13.81
N ILE A 20 3.47 -2.10 -12.67
CA ILE A 20 2.00 -1.95 -12.52
C ILE A 20 1.47 -0.98 -13.56
N TRP A 21 2.14 0.14 -13.83
CA TRP A 21 1.73 1.10 -14.86
C TRP A 21 1.76 0.52 -16.27
N ILE A 22 2.79 -0.26 -16.61
CA ILE A 22 2.87 -0.94 -17.91
C ILE A 22 1.70 -1.91 -18.07
N ILE A 23 1.46 -2.78 -17.08
CA ILE A 23 0.37 -3.75 -17.12
C ILE A 23 -0.98 -3.04 -17.22
N THR A 24 -1.18 -2.00 -16.41
CA THR A 24 -2.41 -1.19 -16.42
C THR A 24 -2.63 -0.53 -17.79
N GLY A 25 -1.58 0.03 -18.39
CA GLY A 25 -1.65 0.62 -19.74
C GLY A 25 -2.03 -0.40 -20.81
N ILE A 26 -1.48 -1.62 -20.73
CA ILE A 26 -1.86 -2.73 -21.63
C ILE A 26 -3.33 -3.11 -21.43
N LEU A 27 -3.80 -3.24 -20.19
CA LEU A 27 -5.20 -3.56 -19.89
C LEU A 27 -6.16 -2.48 -20.40
N VAL A 28 -5.82 -1.20 -20.24
CA VAL A 28 -6.60 -0.08 -20.77
C VAL A 28 -6.65 -0.12 -22.28
N TYR A 29 -5.50 -0.34 -22.93
CA TYR A 29 -5.44 -0.47 -24.39
C TYR A 29 -6.33 -1.62 -24.89
N LEU A 30 -6.24 -2.80 -24.26
CA LEU A 30 -7.08 -3.95 -24.58
C LEU A 30 -8.57 -3.68 -24.33
N ALA A 31 -8.90 -2.98 -23.24
CA ALA A 31 -10.30 -2.62 -22.93
C ALA A 31 -10.87 -1.66 -23.98
N ILE A 32 -10.10 -0.66 -24.41
CA ILE A 32 -10.51 0.28 -25.47
C ILE A 32 -10.66 -0.45 -26.81
N ASP A 33 -9.70 -1.32 -27.16
CA ASP A 33 -9.76 -2.10 -28.40
C ASP A 33 -11.00 -3.01 -28.44
N ARG A 34 -11.35 -3.67 -27.31
CA ARG A 34 -12.60 -4.43 -27.17
C ARG A 34 -13.86 -3.58 -27.38
N ILE A 35 -13.90 -2.36 -26.83
CA ILE A 35 -15.05 -1.45 -27.00
C ILE A 35 -15.20 -1.02 -28.46
N ILE A 36 -14.10 -0.76 -29.16
CA ILE A 36 -14.13 -0.26 -30.55
C ILE A 36 -14.44 -1.38 -31.55
N ARG A 37 -13.81 -2.55 -31.40
CA ARG A 37 -13.98 -3.67 -32.34
C ARG A 37 -15.26 -4.47 -32.11
N ALA A 38 -15.88 -4.33 -30.93
CA ALA A 38 -17.06 -5.09 -30.51
C ALA A 38 -16.92 -6.62 -30.67
N ASP A 39 -15.67 -7.11 -30.68
CA ASP A 39 -15.34 -8.52 -30.83
C ASP A 39 -15.15 -9.12 -29.43
N TYR A 40 -16.15 -9.89 -29.00
CA TYR A 40 -16.27 -10.42 -27.65
C TYR A 40 -16.31 -11.95 -27.67
N ASP A 41 -15.34 -12.58 -28.35
CA ASP A 41 -15.12 -14.02 -28.20
C ASP A 41 -14.34 -14.27 -26.89
N ILE A 42 -15.05 -14.22 -25.76
CA ILE A 42 -14.49 -14.44 -24.43
C ILE A 42 -15.11 -15.69 -23.85
N ASP A 43 -14.27 -16.67 -23.51
CA ASP A 43 -14.71 -17.82 -22.73
C ASP A 43 -15.07 -17.36 -21.31
N ALA A 44 -16.38 -17.23 -21.08
CA ALA A 44 -16.94 -16.83 -19.79
C ALA A 44 -16.53 -17.80 -18.66
N GLN A 45 -16.23 -19.06 -18.95
CA GLN A 45 -15.77 -20.02 -17.94
C GLN A 45 -14.35 -19.69 -17.48
N ILE A 46 -13.43 -19.41 -18.41
CA ILE A 46 -12.04 -19.03 -18.07
C ILE A 46 -12.02 -17.72 -17.28
N MET A 47 -12.84 -16.75 -17.67
CA MET A 47 -12.97 -15.49 -16.97
C MET A 47 -13.54 -15.67 -15.55
N ALA A 48 -14.57 -16.52 -15.37
CA ALA A 48 -15.13 -16.80 -14.04
C ALA A 48 -14.14 -17.52 -13.12
N ILE A 49 -13.37 -18.48 -13.66
CA ILE A 49 -12.34 -19.21 -12.90
C ILE A 49 -11.23 -18.25 -12.45
N THR A 50 -10.72 -17.41 -13.34
CA THR A 50 -9.66 -16.45 -13.01
C THR A 50 -10.14 -15.39 -12.01
N ALA A 51 -11.36 -14.87 -12.15
CA ALA A 51 -11.94 -13.91 -11.20
C ALA A 51 -12.18 -14.53 -9.82
N SER A 52 -12.69 -15.77 -9.76
CA SER A 52 -12.92 -16.47 -8.49
C SER A 52 -11.62 -16.77 -7.75
N LEU A 53 -10.55 -17.15 -8.47
CA LEU A 53 -9.22 -17.30 -7.88
C LEU A 53 -8.71 -15.99 -7.26
N GLY A 54 -8.90 -14.86 -7.94
CA GLY A 54 -8.54 -13.54 -7.41
C GLY A 54 -9.28 -13.19 -6.12
N VAL A 55 -10.58 -13.47 -6.05
CA VAL A 55 -11.37 -13.29 -4.82
C VAL A 55 -10.85 -14.18 -3.70
N ILE A 56 -10.57 -15.46 -3.98
CA ILE A 56 -10.04 -16.41 -2.98
C ILE A 56 -8.70 -15.92 -2.43
N VAL A 57 -7.77 -15.50 -3.29
CA VAL A 57 -6.45 -15.00 -2.85
C VAL A 57 -6.60 -13.75 -1.96
N ASN A 58 -7.47 -12.81 -2.32
CA ASN A 58 -7.70 -11.60 -1.52
C ASN A 58 -8.35 -11.91 -0.16
N ILE A 59 -9.27 -12.88 -0.12
CA ILE A 59 -9.84 -13.37 1.15
C ILE A 59 -8.77 -14.01 2.02
N VAL A 60 -7.94 -14.90 1.46
CA VAL A 60 -6.85 -15.56 2.21
C VAL A 60 -5.88 -14.51 2.76
N MET A 61 -5.49 -13.52 1.96
CA MET A 61 -4.64 -12.42 2.43
C MET A 61 -5.28 -11.62 3.58
N GLY A 62 -6.56 -11.28 3.46
CA GLY A 62 -7.30 -10.57 4.51
C GLY A 62 -7.41 -11.38 5.80
N VAL A 63 -7.67 -12.69 5.67
CA VAL A 63 -7.73 -13.62 6.80
C VAL A 63 -6.37 -13.76 7.48
N LEU A 64 -5.29 -13.88 6.70
CA LEU A 64 -3.92 -13.93 7.23
C LEU A 64 -3.54 -12.66 7.99
N LEU A 65 -3.95 -11.48 7.50
CA LEU A 65 -3.73 -10.21 8.20
C LEU A 65 -4.54 -10.13 9.50
N TYR A 66 -5.79 -10.59 9.49
CA TYR A 66 -6.66 -10.60 10.67
C TYR A 66 -6.12 -11.53 11.77
N PHE A 67 -5.73 -12.75 11.41
CA PHE A 67 -5.17 -13.71 12.37
C PHE A 67 -3.73 -13.35 12.78
N GLY A 68 -2.91 -12.85 11.86
CA GLY A 68 -1.53 -12.42 12.12
C GLY A 68 -1.41 -11.20 13.04
N GLY A 69 -2.48 -10.40 13.15
CA GLY A 69 -2.57 -9.31 14.13
C GLY A 69 -2.68 -9.79 15.59
N HIS A 70 -3.04 -11.07 15.84
CA HIS A 70 -3.32 -11.61 17.17
C HIS A 70 -2.30 -12.64 17.70
N THR A 71 -1.21 -12.93 16.98
CA THR A 71 -0.33 -14.07 17.31
C THR A 71 0.95 -13.73 18.08
N HIS A 72 1.09 -12.52 18.65
CA HIS A 72 2.27 -12.16 19.47
C HIS A 72 1.96 -11.64 20.88
N SER A 73 0.90 -12.11 21.53
CA SER A 73 0.82 -12.07 23.00
C SER A 73 1.45 -13.34 23.60
N HIS A 74 2.77 -13.50 23.48
CA HIS A 74 3.50 -14.40 24.37
C HIS A 74 3.67 -13.72 25.72
N GLY A 75 3.05 -14.33 26.73
CA GLY A 75 2.93 -13.79 28.08
C GLY A 75 4.26 -13.53 28.78
N THR A 76 4.38 -12.31 29.32
CA THR A 76 5.10 -12.08 30.57
C THR A 76 4.07 -11.80 31.65
N ILE A 77 4.00 -12.71 32.63
CA ILE A 77 3.23 -12.59 33.87
C ILE A 77 3.55 -11.25 34.52
N GLY A 78 2.57 -10.34 34.64
CA GLY A 78 2.83 -9.06 35.26
C GLY A 78 1.65 -8.09 35.26
N ARG A 79 0.77 -8.23 36.27
CA ARG A 79 -0.05 -7.19 36.92
C ARG A 79 -1.10 -6.45 36.09
N ASN A 80 -2.35 -6.67 36.53
CA ASN A 80 -3.53 -5.82 36.35
C ASN A 80 -3.20 -4.35 36.06
N SER A 81 -3.39 -3.93 34.81
CA SER A 81 -3.64 -2.55 34.44
C SER A 81 -4.82 -2.56 33.45
N PRO A 82 -6.02 -2.14 33.86
CA PRO A 82 -7.05 -1.76 32.88
C PRO A 82 -6.55 -0.47 32.21
N ASP A 83 -6.86 -0.25 30.93
CA ASP A 83 -6.58 0.98 30.18
C ASP A 83 -5.21 1.11 29.47
N ALA A 84 -4.83 0.10 28.69
CA ALA A 84 -4.00 0.32 27.51
C ALA A 84 -4.76 -0.19 26.28
N GLY A 85 -5.65 0.65 25.74
CA GLY A 85 -6.27 0.37 24.45
C GLY A 85 -5.17 0.14 23.40
N GLU A 86 -5.10 -1.09 22.90
CA GLU A 86 -4.27 -1.45 21.74
C GLU A 86 -4.60 -0.49 20.61
N GLN A 87 -3.72 0.50 20.38
CA GLN A 87 -3.78 1.33 19.20
C GLN A 87 -3.52 0.40 18.00
N PRO A 88 -4.47 0.23 17.08
CA PRO A 88 -4.28 -0.64 15.93
C PRO A 88 -3.07 -0.12 15.15
N ASN A 89 -2.07 -1.00 14.97
CA ASN A 89 -0.83 -0.67 14.30
C ASN A 89 -1.14 -0.01 12.96
N ILE A 90 -0.60 1.20 12.74
CA ILE A 90 -0.91 2.01 11.55
C ILE A 90 -0.59 1.26 10.26
N ASN A 91 0.43 0.38 10.31
CA ASN A 91 0.80 -0.51 9.21
C ASN A 91 -0.27 -1.57 8.94
N VAL A 92 -0.86 -2.16 9.98
CA VAL A 92 -1.96 -3.14 9.85
C VAL A 92 -3.21 -2.45 9.33
N ARG A 93 -3.52 -1.24 9.80
CA ARG A 93 -4.65 -0.45 9.28
C ARG A 93 -4.45 -0.08 7.80
N ALA A 94 -3.23 0.30 7.40
CA ALA A 94 -2.90 0.58 6.01
C ALA A 94 -3.02 -0.68 5.13
N ALA A 95 -2.48 -1.81 5.60
CA ALA A 95 -2.59 -3.09 4.91
C ALA A 95 -4.06 -3.56 4.77
N MET A 96 -4.88 -3.37 5.82
CA MET A 96 -6.30 -3.73 5.78
C MET A 96 -7.08 -2.88 4.77
N ILE A 97 -6.83 -1.57 4.69
CA ILE A 97 -7.45 -0.70 3.68
C ILE A 97 -7.02 -1.12 2.27
N HIS A 98 -5.75 -1.50 2.09
CA HIS A 98 -5.25 -1.98 0.81
C HIS A 98 -5.94 -3.28 0.38
N VAL A 99 -5.97 -4.29 1.24
CA VAL A 99 -6.63 -5.59 0.96
C VAL A 99 -8.12 -5.42 0.71
N LEU A 100 -8.78 -4.49 1.42
CA LEU A 100 -10.18 -4.16 1.15
C LEU A 100 -10.37 -3.59 -0.25
N GLY A 101 -9.45 -2.73 -0.71
CA GLY A 101 -9.44 -2.23 -2.09
C GLY A 101 -9.30 -3.35 -3.12
N ASP A 102 -8.34 -4.25 -2.92
CA ASP A 102 -8.13 -5.40 -3.80
C ASP A 102 -9.35 -6.34 -3.82
N LEU A 103 -9.99 -6.55 -2.67
CA LEU A 103 -11.20 -7.36 -2.55
C LEU A 103 -12.38 -6.73 -3.32
N ILE A 104 -12.58 -5.42 -3.20
CA ILE A 104 -13.61 -4.71 -3.96
C ILE A 104 -13.35 -4.85 -5.46
N GLN A 105 -12.09 -4.72 -5.88
CA GLN A 105 -11.69 -4.87 -7.28
C GLN A 105 -11.95 -6.29 -7.80
N SER A 106 -11.52 -7.32 -7.07
CA SER A 106 -11.70 -8.72 -7.49
C SER A 106 -13.17 -9.14 -7.49
N VAL A 107 -13.98 -8.66 -6.53
CA VAL A 107 -15.43 -8.86 -6.53
C VAL A 107 -16.09 -8.15 -7.71
N GLY A 108 -15.66 -6.93 -8.05
CA GLY A 108 -16.18 -6.21 -9.22
C GLY A 108 -15.94 -6.96 -10.53
N VAL A 109 -14.74 -7.52 -10.72
CA VAL A 109 -14.44 -8.38 -11.87
C VAL A 109 -15.25 -9.67 -11.85
N LEU A 110 -15.43 -10.29 -10.67
CA LEU A 110 -16.26 -11.49 -10.55
C LEU A 110 -17.73 -11.22 -10.90
N VAL A 111 -18.28 -10.09 -10.47
CA VAL A 111 -19.64 -9.67 -10.83
C VAL A 111 -19.74 -9.42 -12.34
N ALA A 112 -18.76 -8.75 -12.94
CA ALA A 112 -18.70 -8.57 -14.40
C ALA A 112 -18.68 -9.94 -15.13
N ALA A 113 -17.87 -10.88 -14.65
CA ALA A 113 -17.79 -12.23 -15.21
C ALA A 113 -19.11 -13.00 -15.10
N LEU A 114 -19.81 -12.89 -13.96
CA LEU A 114 -21.12 -13.52 -13.75
C LEU A 114 -22.20 -12.89 -14.65
N LEU A 115 -22.19 -11.56 -14.81
CA LEU A 115 -23.13 -10.88 -15.70
C LEU A 115 -22.97 -11.35 -17.15
N ILE A 116 -21.72 -11.54 -17.60
CA ILE A 116 -21.39 -12.06 -18.93
C ILE A 116 -21.81 -13.54 -19.05
N PHE A 117 -21.63 -14.35 -18.00
CA PHE A 117 -22.04 -15.75 -17.99
C PHE A 117 -23.55 -15.93 -18.13
N PHE A 118 -24.37 -15.08 -17.50
CA PHE A 118 -25.83 -15.15 -17.60
C PHE A 118 -26.38 -14.45 -18.85
N ASN A 119 -25.76 -13.37 -19.30
CA ASN A 119 -26.17 -12.62 -20.49
C ASN A 119 -24.94 -12.18 -21.31
N GLU A 120 -24.68 -12.89 -22.39
CA GLU A 120 -23.54 -12.62 -23.29
C GLU A 120 -23.59 -11.21 -23.91
N THR A 121 -24.79 -10.60 -24.01
CA THR A 121 -25.00 -9.23 -24.50
C THR A 121 -24.38 -8.14 -23.60
N TRP A 122 -24.02 -8.48 -22.36
CA TRP A 122 -23.45 -7.55 -21.37
C TRP A 122 -21.91 -7.62 -21.32
N SER A 123 -21.27 -8.15 -22.36
CA SER A 123 -19.81 -8.24 -22.53
C SER A 123 -19.07 -6.91 -22.41
N ILE A 124 -19.75 -5.78 -22.62
CA ILE A 124 -19.18 -4.43 -22.46
C ILE A 124 -18.90 -4.04 -21.00
N VAL A 125 -19.50 -4.75 -20.03
CA VAL A 125 -19.31 -4.47 -18.60
C VAL A 125 -17.86 -4.69 -18.17
N ASP A 126 -17.18 -5.70 -18.71
CA ASP A 126 -15.79 -6.03 -18.35
C ASP A 126 -14.79 -4.91 -18.75
N PRO A 127 -14.79 -4.40 -20.00
CA PRO A 127 -13.98 -3.24 -20.37
C PRO A 127 -14.25 -1.99 -19.53
N ILE A 128 -15.53 -1.70 -19.22
CA ILE A 128 -15.89 -0.53 -18.39
C ILE A 128 -15.34 -0.69 -16.97
N CYS A 129 -15.48 -1.89 -16.40
CA CYS A 129 -14.97 -2.24 -15.07
C CYS A 129 -13.44 -2.09 -15.03
N THR A 130 -12.74 -2.62 -16.04
CA THR A 130 -11.29 -2.52 -16.19
C THR A 130 -10.83 -1.06 -16.32
N LEU A 131 -11.53 -0.24 -17.10
CA LEU A 131 -11.22 1.18 -17.24
C LEU A 131 -11.39 1.93 -15.92
N LEU A 132 -12.49 1.71 -15.20
CA LEU A 132 -12.75 2.29 -13.89
C LEU A 132 -11.62 1.96 -12.90
N PHE A 133 -11.25 0.68 -12.80
CA PHE A 133 -10.17 0.26 -11.90
C PHE A 133 -8.80 0.80 -12.32
N SER A 134 -8.52 0.88 -13.63
CA SER A 134 -7.26 1.48 -14.10
C SER A 134 -7.07 2.92 -13.62
N VAL A 135 -8.14 3.72 -13.62
CA VAL A 135 -8.11 5.11 -13.16
C VAL A 135 -7.82 5.16 -11.66
N ILE A 136 -8.48 4.29 -10.88
CA ILE A 136 -8.26 4.19 -9.43
C ILE A 136 -6.81 3.78 -9.13
N VAL A 137 -6.27 2.79 -9.84
CA VAL A 137 -4.88 2.33 -9.68
C VAL A 137 -3.90 3.45 -10.02
N ILE A 138 -4.09 4.17 -11.12
CA ILE A 138 -3.22 5.28 -11.50
C ILE A 138 -3.26 6.40 -10.44
N CYS A 139 -4.44 6.77 -9.94
CA CYS A 139 -4.56 7.79 -8.90
C CYS A 139 -3.86 7.40 -7.59
N THR A 140 -4.06 6.17 -7.12
CA THR A 140 -3.45 5.69 -5.87
C THR A 140 -1.94 5.51 -6.00
N THR A 141 -1.47 4.92 -7.10
CA THR A 141 -0.04 4.73 -7.35
C THR A 141 0.69 6.04 -7.59
N PHE A 142 0.08 7.04 -8.21
CA PHE A 142 0.69 8.36 -8.38
C PHE A 142 0.98 9.02 -7.02
N TYR A 143 0.07 8.89 -6.05
CA TYR A 143 0.30 9.37 -4.69
C TYR A 143 1.49 8.65 -4.03
N ILE A 144 1.56 7.32 -4.14
CA ILE A 144 2.65 6.51 -3.59
C ILE A 144 4.00 6.85 -4.23
N VAL A 145 4.04 7.00 -5.56
CA VAL A 145 5.24 7.37 -6.31
C VAL A 145 5.75 8.74 -5.88
N ARG A 146 4.85 9.71 -5.72
CA ARG A 146 5.23 11.03 -5.21
C ARG A 146 5.88 10.94 -3.84
N ASP A 147 5.29 10.20 -2.92
CA ASP A 147 5.83 10.02 -1.57
C ASP A 147 7.19 9.31 -1.59
N ALA A 148 7.31 8.25 -2.42
CA ALA A 148 8.57 7.53 -2.61
C ALA A 148 9.65 8.41 -3.27
N LEU A 149 9.28 9.33 -4.16
CA LEU A 149 10.20 10.27 -4.83
C LEU A 149 10.74 11.28 -3.83
N VAL A 150 9.89 11.78 -2.93
CA VAL A 150 10.31 12.66 -1.84
C VAL A 150 11.34 11.95 -0.96
N VAL A 151 11.14 10.67 -0.64
CA VAL A 151 12.12 9.90 0.13
C VAL A 151 13.43 9.67 -0.64
N LEU A 152 13.36 9.31 -1.93
CA LEU A 152 14.56 9.10 -2.77
C LEU A 152 15.39 10.36 -2.98
N LEU A 153 14.72 11.50 -3.15
CA LEU A 153 15.36 12.79 -3.39
C LEU A 153 15.82 13.46 -2.10
N GLU A 154 15.87 12.71 -0.98
CA GLU A 154 16.28 13.24 0.33
C GLU A 154 15.38 14.42 0.76
N GLY A 155 14.14 14.40 0.26
CA GLY A 155 13.11 15.39 0.51
C GLY A 155 12.80 15.42 1.99
N ARG A 156 12.89 16.62 2.55
CA ARG A 156 12.69 16.91 3.97
C ARG A 156 11.37 16.28 4.48
N PRO A 157 11.39 15.43 5.52
CA PRO A 157 10.16 14.94 6.11
C PRO A 157 9.37 16.12 6.67
N SER A 158 8.13 16.31 6.20
CA SER A 158 7.25 17.42 6.60
C SER A 158 6.75 17.31 8.05
N SER A 159 7.08 16.22 8.76
CA SER A 159 6.63 15.92 10.13
C SER A 159 7.65 16.25 11.23
N ILE A 160 8.86 16.73 10.90
CA ILE A 160 9.89 17.10 11.87
C ILE A 160 10.24 18.57 11.68
N ASP A 161 9.87 19.41 12.65
CA ASP A 161 10.35 20.77 12.71
C ASP A 161 11.83 20.74 13.11
N PHE A 162 12.71 21.05 12.15
CA PHE A 162 14.15 21.01 12.38
C PHE A 162 14.57 21.96 13.51
N ARG A 163 13.78 23.00 13.75
CA ARG A 163 14.03 24.00 14.78
C ARG A 163 13.95 23.39 16.18
N SER A 164 12.97 22.52 16.44
CA SER A 164 12.80 21.91 17.77
C SER A 164 13.91 20.92 18.12
N VAL A 165 14.43 20.18 17.13
CA VAL A 165 15.55 19.25 17.32
C VAL A 165 16.86 20.01 17.54
N PHE A 166 17.07 21.09 16.78
CA PHE A 166 18.25 21.93 16.93
C PHE A 166 18.28 22.62 18.30
N ASP A 167 17.17 23.22 18.73
CA ASP A 167 17.03 23.87 20.04
C ASP A 167 17.20 22.87 21.20
N SER A 168 16.77 21.61 21.02
CA SER A 168 16.96 20.56 22.02
C SER A 168 18.41 20.10 22.15
N LEU A 169 19.15 20.08 21.04
CA LEU A 169 20.58 19.71 21.01
C LEU A 169 21.48 20.84 21.50
N GLU A 170 21.11 22.09 21.26
CA GLU A 170 21.84 23.28 21.72
C GLU A 170 21.66 23.55 23.22
N ASN A 171 20.58 23.05 23.82
CA ASN A 171 20.33 23.11 25.27
C ASN A 171 21.07 22.04 26.10
N ILE A 172 21.85 21.14 25.49
CA ILE A 172 22.66 20.16 26.22
C ILE A 172 23.95 20.82 26.71
N GLU A 173 24.20 20.74 28.02
CA GLU A 173 25.37 21.33 28.66
C GLU A 173 26.67 20.75 28.06
N GLY A 174 27.45 21.59 27.37
CA GLY A 174 28.70 21.22 26.69
C GLY A 174 28.69 21.31 25.16
N VAL A 175 27.53 21.55 24.53
CA VAL A 175 27.44 21.73 23.06
C VAL A 175 27.68 23.20 22.71
N ARG A 176 28.81 23.50 22.04
CA ARG A 176 29.18 24.88 21.68
C ARG A 176 28.54 25.36 20.37
N LYS A 177 28.30 24.44 19.42
CA LYS A 177 27.57 24.67 18.16
C LYS A 177 27.42 23.38 17.34
N VAL A 178 26.23 23.11 16.80
CA VAL A 178 25.98 22.01 15.85
C VAL A 178 26.17 22.53 14.42
N HIS A 179 27.22 22.09 13.71
CA HIS A 179 27.57 22.63 12.39
C HIS A 179 27.02 21.84 11.19
N ASP A 180 26.69 20.55 11.35
CA ASP A 180 26.21 19.70 10.25
C ASP A 180 25.28 18.61 10.78
N LEU A 181 23.98 18.90 10.86
CA LEU A 181 22.96 17.93 11.26
C LEU A 181 22.24 17.40 10.02
N ARG A 182 22.55 16.16 9.64
CA ARG A 182 21.93 15.45 8.52
C ARG A 182 20.95 14.41 9.06
N ILE A 183 19.65 14.77 9.13
CA ILE A 183 18.57 13.91 9.60
C ILE A 183 17.90 13.25 8.40
N TRP A 184 17.79 11.93 8.45
CA TRP A 184 17.17 11.13 7.39
C TRP A 184 16.13 10.22 8.04
N ALA A 185 14.90 10.26 7.51
CA ALA A 185 13.88 9.30 7.92
C ALA A 185 14.20 7.95 7.28
N LEU A 186 14.73 7.00 8.07
CA LEU A 186 15.02 5.65 7.59
C LEU A 186 13.74 4.79 7.47
N THR A 187 12.65 5.20 8.15
CA THR A 187 11.31 4.56 8.10
C THR A 187 10.30 5.52 8.73
N LEU A 188 9.04 5.52 8.25
CA LEU A 188 7.96 6.41 8.69
C LEU A 188 7.44 6.15 10.13
N ASP A 189 7.94 5.14 10.85
CA ASP A 189 7.26 4.60 12.03
C ASP A 189 8.15 4.31 13.26
N LYS A 190 9.05 5.22 13.65
CA LYS A 190 9.62 5.16 15.02
C LYS A 190 9.52 6.49 15.72
N ARG A 191 8.35 6.75 16.32
CA ARG A 191 8.24 7.66 17.47
C ARG A 191 8.86 6.97 18.68
N PHE A 192 10.11 7.28 18.98
CA PHE A 192 10.68 6.98 20.29
C PHE A 192 9.96 7.86 21.32
N THR A 193 8.93 7.31 21.96
CA THR A 193 8.36 7.94 23.17
C THR A 193 9.38 7.73 24.30
N ASN A 194 10.14 8.77 24.60
CA ASN A 194 11.01 8.80 25.76
C ASN A 194 10.12 8.90 27.00
N ARG A 195 9.91 7.79 27.73
CA ARG A 195 9.45 7.84 29.13
C ARG A 195 10.64 8.25 30.00
N GLY A 196 10.94 9.54 29.98
CA GLY A 196 11.77 10.22 30.98
C GLY A 196 10.86 11.02 31.89
N GLY A 197 10.66 10.54 33.10
CA GLY A 197 9.90 11.22 34.14
C GLY A 197 10.08 10.47 35.45
N LEU A 198 10.90 11.06 36.31
CA LEU A 198 11.26 10.66 37.68
C LEU A 198 10.07 10.21 38.54
#